data_AF-A0A085WP44-F1
#
_entry.id   AF-A0A085WP44-F1
#
_cell.length_a   1.000
_cell.length_b   1.000
_cell.length_c   1.000
_cell.angle_alpha   90.00
_cell.angle_beta   90.00
_cell.angle_gamma   90.00
#
_symmetry.space_group_name_H-M   'P 1'
#
loop_
_entity.id
_entity.type
_entity.pdbx_description
1 polymer ?
#
loop_
_entity_poly.entity_id
_entity_poly.type
_entity_poly.pdbx_seq_one_letter_code
_entity_poly.pdbx_strand_id
1 'polypeptide(L)'
;MAAALQRLKDIRPGEAAGAVGEIVSQLMGCEEHVLLALEPGGERFVVSSAMGLPPERLQALLVPTGIVGQVARHGVPYVIGRTSSVGAAPHEAGLTACIPILSGRQVRGVLALFRMLPQKRGLSDEDLELLDLLRVQGAAAVSEPRQGFIAPYEPQLSYPLGEPASLRTVYLEPGGLMAASRPTEVTTILGSCVSVCLWDERLRVGGMNHFLLPTAPYGQAQSSRHGDAAIPMLLRELERLGSQRSNLRAKVFGGAHMAGLSAPGAALTLGERNAELARRLLGEVGIAIVAEDLGGRAGRKLRFRTDDGMALVKTLRAG
;
A
#
# COMPACT_ATOMS: atom_id res chain seq x y z
N MET A 1 -18.26 -10.27 2.17
CA MET A 1 -18.93 -9.24 1.34
C MET A 1 -19.88 -8.35 2.16
N ALA A 2 -20.97 -8.88 2.73
CA ALA A 2 -21.98 -8.09 3.46
C ALA A 2 -21.42 -7.18 4.57
N ALA A 3 -20.48 -7.66 5.38
CA ALA A 3 -19.88 -6.87 6.46
C ALA A 3 -19.04 -5.68 5.95
N ALA A 4 -18.29 -5.83 4.85
CA ALA A 4 -17.50 -4.75 4.26
C ALA A 4 -18.39 -3.67 3.62
N LEU A 5 -19.52 -4.10 3.04
CA LEU A 5 -20.51 -3.22 2.42
C LEU A 5 -21.37 -2.48 3.43
N GLN A 6 -21.70 -3.13 4.54
CA GLN A 6 -22.37 -2.46 5.66
C GLN A 6 -21.47 -1.37 6.24
N ARG A 7 -20.17 -1.66 6.37
CA ARG A 7 -19.17 -0.68 6.82
C ARG A 7 -19.07 0.54 5.90
N LEU A 8 -19.23 0.39 4.58
CA LEU A 8 -19.26 1.53 3.64
C LEU A 8 -20.44 2.49 3.90
N LYS A 9 -21.59 1.98 4.33
CA LYS A 9 -22.78 2.79 4.64
C LYS A 9 -22.60 3.66 5.90
N ASP A 10 -21.84 3.13 6.85
CA ASP A 10 -21.66 3.74 8.17
C ASP A 10 -20.34 4.56 8.26
N ILE A 11 -19.56 4.59 7.18
CA ILE A 11 -18.26 5.25 7.11
C ILE A 11 -18.41 6.75 6.82
N ARG A 12 -17.56 7.55 7.48
CA ARG A 12 -17.46 8.99 7.21
C ARG A 12 -16.92 9.22 5.79
N PRO A 13 -17.39 10.26 5.06
CA PRO A 13 -16.99 10.50 3.67
C PRO A 13 -15.47 10.53 3.41
N GLY A 14 -14.67 11.04 4.37
CA GLY A 14 -13.20 11.08 4.27
C GLY A 14 -12.49 9.73 4.43
N GLU A 15 -13.18 8.67 4.87
CA GLU A 15 -12.63 7.32 5.05
C GLU A 15 -13.16 6.33 3.99
N ALA A 16 -14.19 6.73 3.24
CA ALA A 16 -14.84 5.90 2.23
C ALA A 16 -13.92 5.54 1.06
N ALA A 17 -13.06 6.45 0.61
CA ALA A 17 -12.12 6.18 -0.49
C ALA A 17 -11.09 5.10 -0.17
N GLY A 18 -10.64 5.03 1.09
CA GLY A 18 -9.78 3.96 1.58
C GLY A 18 -10.52 2.62 1.63
N ALA A 19 -11.74 2.61 2.16
CA ALA A 19 -12.55 1.40 2.26
C ALA A 19 -12.93 0.80 0.90
N VAL A 20 -13.27 1.64 -0.09
CA VAL A 20 -13.49 1.18 -1.48
C VAL A 20 -12.22 0.50 -1.99
N GLY A 21 -11.06 1.14 -1.85
CA GLY A 21 -9.78 0.56 -2.28
C GLY A 21 -9.46 -0.77 -1.60
N GLU A 22 -9.67 -0.87 -0.28
CA GLU A 22 -9.50 -2.12 0.48
C GLU A 22 -10.43 -3.23 -0.01
N ILE A 23 -11.68 -2.92 -0.34
CA ILE A 23 -12.63 -3.90 -0.86
C ILE A 23 -12.14 -4.44 -2.20
N VAL A 24 -11.71 -3.56 -3.13
CA VAL A 24 -11.24 -4.05 -4.43
C VAL A 24 -9.94 -4.83 -4.29
N SER A 25 -9.01 -4.38 -3.43
CA SER A 25 -7.74 -5.08 -3.25
C SER A 25 -7.91 -6.42 -2.55
N GLN A 26 -8.67 -6.47 -1.46
CA GLN A 26 -8.77 -7.66 -0.59
C GLN A 26 -9.83 -8.66 -1.05
N LEU A 27 -10.99 -8.19 -1.52
CA LEU A 27 -12.08 -9.09 -1.93
C LEU A 27 -11.99 -9.43 -3.42
N MET A 28 -11.70 -8.44 -4.27
CA MET A 28 -11.60 -8.69 -5.71
C MET A 28 -10.21 -9.15 -6.13
N GLY A 29 -9.18 -8.94 -5.32
CA GLY A 29 -7.80 -9.25 -5.69
C GLY A 29 -7.28 -8.32 -6.79
N CYS A 30 -7.60 -7.02 -6.72
CA CYS A 30 -7.09 -6.03 -7.68
C CYS A 30 -5.86 -5.32 -7.14
N GLU A 31 -4.72 -5.50 -7.80
CA GLU A 31 -3.41 -4.94 -7.42
C GLU A 31 -3.18 -3.53 -7.97
N GLU A 32 -3.84 -3.18 -9.08
CA GLU A 32 -3.74 -1.85 -9.68
C GLU A 32 -5.13 -1.27 -9.90
N HIS A 33 -5.47 -0.22 -9.15
CA HIS A 33 -6.77 0.43 -9.27
C HIS A 33 -6.70 1.91 -8.90
N VAL A 34 -7.69 2.67 -9.34
CA VAL A 34 -7.87 4.07 -8.96
C VAL A 34 -9.35 4.39 -8.82
N LEU A 35 -9.68 5.12 -7.75
CA LEU A 35 -10.93 5.81 -7.57
C LEU A 35 -10.71 7.30 -7.85
N LEU A 36 -11.43 7.81 -8.83
CA LEU A 36 -11.36 9.19 -9.29
C LEU A 36 -12.70 9.89 -9.00
N ALA A 37 -12.65 11.07 -8.40
CA ALA A 37 -13.79 11.98 -8.30
C ALA A 37 -13.80 12.91 -9.52
N LEU A 38 -14.97 13.14 -10.12
CA LEU A 38 -15.14 14.05 -11.24
C LEU A 38 -15.37 15.47 -10.72
N GLU A 39 -14.57 16.44 -11.20
CA GLU A 39 -14.74 17.84 -10.83
C GLU A 39 -16.06 18.42 -11.38
N PRO A 40 -16.61 19.46 -10.75
CA PRO A 40 -17.71 20.24 -11.33
C PRO A 40 -17.33 20.71 -12.74
N GLY A 41 -18.21 20.49 -13.72
CA GLY A 41 -17.95 20.77 -15.14
C GLY A 41 -17.46 19.57 -15.95
N GLY A 42 -16.98 18.50 -15.29
CA GLY A 42 -16.68 17.23 -15.95
C GLY A 42 -15.41 17.22 -16.81
N GLU A 43 -14.58 18.26 -16.72
CA GLU A 43 -13.37 18.43 -17.54
C GLU A 43 -12.15 17.71 -16.98
N ARG A 44 -12.15 17.42 -15.67
CA ARG A 44 -11.03 16.78 -14.97
C ARG A 44 -11.51 15.86 -13.87
N PHE A 45 -10.65 14.90 -13.54
CA PHE A 45 -10.75 14.12 -12.32
C PHE A 45 -9.76 14.59 -11.24
N VAL A 46 -10.09 14.25 -10.00
CA VAL A 46 -9.21 14.29 -8.84
C VAL A 46 -9.08 12.87 -8.28
N VAL A 47 -7.89 12.51 -7.81
CA VAL A 47 -7.68 11.19 -7.20
C VAL A 47 -8.30 11.16 -5.81
N SER A 48 -9.29 10.29 -5.60
CA SER A 48 -9.82 9.96 -4.27
C SER A 48 -8.98 8.88 -3.59
N SER A 49 -8.60 7.84 -4.33
CA SER A 49 -7.65 6.81 -3.88
C SER A 49 -7.02 6.11 -5.08
N ALA A 50 -5.80 5.59 -4.91
CA ALA A 50 -5.11 4.83 -5.95
C ALA A 50 -4.20 3.78 -5.32
N MET A 51 -3.97 2.68 -6.04
CA MET A 51 -3.05 1.62 -5.66
C MET A 51 -2.36 1.07 -6.90
N GLY A 52 -1.06 0.82 -6.81
CA GLY A 52 -0.28 0.07 -7.80
C GLY A 52 -0.03 0.74 -9.16
N LEU A 53 -0.71 1.86 -9.47
CA LEU A 53 -0.57 2.54 -10.76
C LEU A 53 0.67 3.45 -10.79
N PRO A 54 1.42 3.47 -11.91
CA PRO A 54 2.55 4.36 -12.05
C PRO A 54 2.10 5.83 -12.21
N PRO A 55 2.88 6.81 -11.74
CA PRO A 55 2.46 8.22 -11.70
C PRO A 55 2.07 8.79 -13.07
N GLU A 56 2.79 8.44 -14.14
CA GLU A 56 2.50 8.91 -15.49
C GLU A 56 1.13 8.43 -15.99
N ARG A 57 0.75 7.20 -15.63
CA ARG A 57 -0.58 6.66 -15.94
C ARG A 57 -1.63 7.39 -15.10
N LEU A 58 -1.37 7.61 -13.82
CA LEU A 58 -2.30 8.31 -12.93
C LEU A 58 -2.56 9.74 -13.42
N GLN A 59 -1.52 10.47 -13.83
CA GLN A 59 -1.66 11.81 -14.41
C GLN A 59 -2.47 11.80 -15.71
N ALA A 60 -2.20 10.84 -16.60
CA ALA A 60 -2.96 10.70 -17.84
C ALA A 60 -4.45 10.42 -17.59
N LEU A 61 -4.76 9.60 -16.58
CA LEU A 61 -6.12 9.28 -16.16
C LEU A 61 -6.89 10.46 -15.55
N LEU A 62 -6.23 11.55 -15.15
CA LEU A 62 -6.91 12.74 -14.64
C LEU A 62 -7.68 13.52 -15.71
N VAL A 63 -7.40 13.22 -16.99
CA VAL A 63 -8.10 13.83 -18.13
C VAL A 63 -9.18 12.85 -18.60
N PRO A 64 -10.49 13.20 -18.57
CA PRO A 64 -11.60 12.31 -18.91
C PRO A 64 -11.68 11.94 -20.41
N THR A 65 -10.73 11.15 -20.86
CA THR A 65 -10.61 10.61 -22.22
C THR A 65 -10.60 9.08 -22.19
N GLY A 66 -10.58 8.44 -23.35
CA GLY A 66 -10.58 6.99 -23.42
C GLY A 66 -11.86 6.34 -22.89
N ILE A 67 -11.74 5.08 -22.49
CA ILE A 67 -12.81 4.31 -21.85
C ILE A 67 -13.21 4.95 -20.51
N VAL A 68 -12.25 5.36 -19.68
CA VAL A 68 -12.51 5.97 -18.36
C VAL A 68 -13.34 7.25 -18.52
N GLY A 69 -13.02 8.08 -19.53
CA GLY A 69 -13.80 9.26 -19.89
C GLY A 69 -15.19 8.93 -20.43
N GLN A 70 -15.33 7.87 -21.25
CA GLN A 70 -16.64 7.41 -21.74
C GLN A 70 -17.54 6.92 -20.60
N VAL A 71 -16.98 6.15 -19.65
CA VAL A 71 -17.69 5.67 -18.46
C VAL A 71 -18.19 6.86 -17.63
N ALA A 72 -17.35 7.88 -17.46
CA ALA A 72 -17.73 9.09 -16.73
C ALA A 72 -18.83 9.91 -17.43
N ARG A 73 -18.79 10.01 -18.77
CA ARG A 73 -19.79 10.77 -19.55
C ARG A 73 -21.12 10.05 -19.67
N HIS A 74 -21.10 8.74 -19.89
CA HIS A 74 -22.29 7.97 -20.25
C HIS A 74 -22.85 7.14 -19.10
N GLY A 75 -22.07 6.92 -18.03
CA GLY A 75 -22.50 6.10 -16.88
C GLY A 75 -22.63 4.60 -17.19
N VAL A 76 -22.17 4.16 -18.36
CA VAL A 76 -22.17 2.76 -18.77
C VAL A 76 -20.85 2.13 -18.32
N PRO A 77 -20.86 0.99 -17.59
CA PRO A 77 -19.63 0.35 -17.15
C PRO A 77 -18.88 -0.32 -18.31
N TYR A 78 -17.55 -0.31 -18.20
CA TYR A 78 -16.67 -1.10 -19.02
C TYR A 78 -16.22 -2.35 -18.24
N VAL A 79 -16.29 -3.51 -18.88
CA VAL A 79 -15.70 -4.75 -18.39
C VAL A 79 -15.04 -5.46 -19.57
N ILE A 80 -13.79 -5.85 -19.41
CA ILE A 80 -13.03 -6.54 -20.46
C ILE A 80 -13.76 -7.81 -20.93
N GLY A 81 -13.86 -7.99 -22.24
CA GLY A 81 -14.55 -9.13 -22.85
C GLY A 81 -16.09 -9.08 -22.81
N ARG A 82 -16.70 -8.11 -22.11
CA ARG A 82 -18.16 -7.89 -22.07
C ARG A 82 -18.59 -6.57 -22.69
N THR A 83 -17.72 -5.56 -22.65
CA THR A 83 -17.93 -4.24 -23.25
C THR A 83 -16.88 -3.97 -24.33
N SER A 84 -17.27 -3.23 -25.37
CA SER A 84 -16.34 -2.77 -26.41
C SER A 84 -15.19 -1.94 -25.82
N SER A 85 -13.97 -2.17 -26.31
CA SER A 85 -12.77 -1.39 -26.00
C SER A 85 -12.49 -0.29 -27.04
N VAL A 86 -13.45 0.02 -27.91
CA VAL A 86 -13.31 1.06 -28.92
C VAL A 86 -13.09 2.42 -28.26
N GLY A 87 -12.01 3.09 -28.66
CA GLY A 87 -11.62 4.39 -28.11
C GLY A 87 -10.70 4.30 -26.89
N ALA A 88 -10.20 3.11 -26.52
CA ALA A 88 -9.23 2.98 -25.43
C ALA A 88 -7.94 3.77 -25.70
N ALA A 89 -7.49 4.50 -24.69
CA ALA A 89 -6.25 5.28 -24.73
C ALA A 89 -5.03 4.42 -24.34
N PRO A 90 -3.80 4.78 -24.75
CA PRO A 90 -2.60 4.00 -24.43
C PRO A 90 -2.37 3.78 -22.92
N HIS A 91 -2.72 4.76 -22.10
CA HIS A 91 -2.60 4.68 -20.64
C HIS A 91 -3.66 3.76 -20.00
N GLU A 92 -4.64 3.30 -20.76
CA GLU A 92 -5.67 2.34 -20.36
C GLU A 92 -5.27 0.88 -20.67
N ALA A 93 -4.03 0.66 -21.13
CA ALA A 93 -3.52 -0.68 -21.38
C ALA A 93 -3.59 -1.55 -20.11
N GLY A 94 -4.30 -2.67 -20.24
CA GLY A 94 -4.56 -3.60 -19.14
C GLY A 94 -5.77 -3.22 -18.28
N LEU A 95 -6.62 -2.27 -18.68
CA LEU A 95 -7.86 -1.99 -17.96
C LEU A 95 -8.77 -3.24 -17.98
N THR A 96 -9.03 -3.80 -16.81
CA THR A 96 -9.90 -4.97 -16.61
C THR A 96 -11.37 -4.55 -16.45
N ALA A 97 -11.65 -3.50 -15.68
CA ALA A 97 -12.98 -2.94 -15.53
C ALA A 97 -12.92 -1.46 -15.18
N CYS A 98 -13.94 -0.70 -15.58
CA CYS A 98 -14.15 0.67 -15.12
C CYS A 98 -15.63 0.89 -14.88
N ILE A 99 -15.99 1.26 -13.65
CA ILE A 99 -17.37 1.52 -13.26
C ILE A 99 -17.54 2.99 -12.86
N PRO A 100 -18.68 3.63 -13.18
CA PRO A 100 -19.02 4.93 -12.67
C PRO A 100 -19.44 4.83 -11.21
N ILE A 101 -19.11 5.86 -10.45
CA ILE A 101 -19.59 6.06 -9.09
C ILE A 101 -20.74 7.05 -9.16
N LEU A 102 -21.90 6.66 -8.66
CA LEU A 102 -23.17 7.33 -8.87
C LEU A 102 -23.68 7.94 -7.56
N SER A 103 -24.06 9.22 -7.60
CA SER A 103 -24.93 9.82 -6.59
C SER A 103 -26.27 10.13 -7.24
N GLY A 104 -27.28 9.31 -6.91
CA GLY A 104 -28.54 9.30 -7.65
C GLY A 104 -28.32 8.95 -9.13
N ARG A 105 -28.73 9.84 -10.05
CA ARG A 105 -28.54 9.67 -11.50
C ARG A 105 -27.25 10.31 -12.04
N GLN A 106 -26.48 10.99 -11.20
CA GLN A 106 -25.29 11.71 -11.61
C GLN A 106 -24.03 10.86 -11.41
N VAL A 107 -23.16 10.82 -12.42
CA VAL A 107 -21.81 10.27 -12.27
C VAL A 107 -20.95 11.28 -11.51
N ARG A 108 -20.44 10.87 -10.35
CA ARG A 108 -19.58 11.68 -9.46
C ARG A 108 -18.11 11.31 -9.56
N GLY A 109 -17.80 10.23 -10.28
CA GLY A 109 -16.47 9.68 -10.36
C GLY A 109 -16.46 8.34 -11.05
N VAL A 110 -15.31 7.68 -11.05
CA VAL A 110 -15.10 6.36 -11.64
C VAL A 110 -14.14 5.54 -10.78
N LEU A 111 -14.34 4.23 -10.75
CA LEU A 111 -13.41 3.25 -10.22
C LEU A 111 -12.87 2.44 -11.39
N ALA A 112 -11.57 2.54 -11.65
CA ALA A 112 -10.88 1.84 -12.72
C ALA A 112 -9.92 0.79 -12.16
N LEU A 113 -10.01 -0.43 -12.68
CA LEU A 113 -9.28 -1.63 -12.26
C LEU A 113 -8.41 -2.11 -13.42
N PHE A 114 -7.11 -2.28 -13.18
CA PHE A 114 -6.14 -2.64 -14.21
C PHE A 114 -5.64 -4.06 -14.01
N ARG A 115 -4.86 -4.30 -12.96
CA ARG A 115 -4.19 -5.59 -12.76
C ARG A 115 -4.90 -6.38 -11.67
N MET A 116 -5.48 -7.50 -12.06
CA MET A 116 -5.98 -8.51 -11.11
C MET A 116 -4.84 -9.44 -10.69
N LEU A 117 -4.98 -10.07 -9.53
CA LEU A 117 -4.02 -11.07 -9.03
C LEU A 117 -3.81 -12.18 -10.06
N PRO A 118 -2.58 -12.73 -10.19
CA PRO A 118 -2.24 -13.73 -11.21
C PRO A 118 -3.08 -15.02 -11.15
N GLN A 119 -3.67 -15.34 -9.98
CA GLN A 119 -4.51 -16.52 -9.82
C GLN A 119 -5.93 -16.31 -10.40
N LYS A 120 -6.28 -15.08 -10.74
CA LYS A 120 -7.61 -14.69 -11.20
C LYS A 120 -7.67 -14.70 -12.73
N ARG A 121 -8.45 -15.62 -13.28
CA ARG A 121 -8.59 -15.80 -14.75
C ARG A 121 -9.51 -14.77 -15.43
N GLY A 122 -10.13 -13.89 -14.65
CA GLY A 122 -11.13 -12.90 -15.07
C GLY A 122 -12.03 -12.51 -13.90
N LEU A 123 -12.96 -11.59 -14.12
CA LEU A 123 -13.96 -11.22 -13.11
C LEU A 123 -15.06 -12.29 -13.06
N SER A 124 -15.32 -12.85 -11.87
CA SER A 124 -16.44 -13.74 -11.59
C SER A 124 -17.75 -12.96 -11.53
N ASP A 125 -18.88 -13.66 -11.53
CA ASP A 125 -20.18 -12.98 -11.37
C ASP A 125 -20.32 -12.31 -9.98
N GLU A 126 -19.70 -12.88 -8.94
CA GLU A 126 -19.61 -12.25 -7.62
C GLU A 126 -18.81 -10.93 -7.66
N ASP A 127 -17.74 -10.87 -8.46
CA ASP A 127 -16.98 -9.62 -8.63
C ASP A 127 -17.81 -8.54 -9.31
N LEU A 128 -18.67 -8.93 -10.26
CA LEU A 128 -19.53 -8.03 -11.00
C LEU A 128 -20.68 -7.51 -10.13
N GLU A 129 -21.27 -8.37 -9.29
CA GLU A 129 -22.22 -7.94 -8.26
C GLU A 129 -21.59 -6.97 -7.27
N LEU A 130 -20.35 -7.23 -6.85
CA LEU A 130 -19.61 -6.33 -5.97
C LEU A 130 -19.32 -4.99 -6.65
N LEU A 131 -18.91 -5.01 -7.91
CA LEU A 131 -18.73 -3.80 -8.71
C LEU A 131 -20.02 -3.00 -8.82
N ASP A 132 -21.14 -3.65 -9.15
CA ASP A 132 -22.43 -2.97 -9.28
C ASP A 132 -22.84 -2.29 -7.98
N LEU A 133 -22.63 -2.96 -6.85
CA LEU A 133 -22.91 -2.40 -5.55
C LEU A 133 -21.99 -1.21 -5.19
N LEU A 134 -20.70 -1.29 -5.53
CA LEU A 134 -19.75 -0.20 -5.34
C LEU A 134 -20.11 1.04 -6.17
N ARG A 135 -20.79 0.91 -7.32
CA ARG A 135 -21.25 2.06 -8.10
C ARG A 135 -22.08 3.03 -7.26
N VAL A 136 -23.01 2.49 -6.47
CA VAL A 136 -23.94 3.31 -5.68
C VAL A 136 -23.35 3.63 -4.30
N GLN A 137 -22.77 2.64 -3.63
CA GLN A 137 -22.26 2.81 -2.26
C GLN A 137 -20.94 3.59 -2.20
N GLY A 138 -20.18 3.63 -3.31
CA GLY A 138 -18.94 4.37 -3.42
C GLY A 138 -19.12 5.89 -3.50
N ALA A 139 -20.35 6.42 -3.60
CA ALA A 139 -20.60 7.86 -3.74
C ALA A 139 -20.00 8.70 -2.61
N ALA A 140 -20.03 8.19 -1.38
CA ALA A 140 -19.43 8.85 -0.21
C ALA A 140 -17.91 9.03 -0.36
N ALA A 141 -17.25 8.17 -1.15
CA ALA A 141 -15.81 8.21 -1.40
C ALA A 141 -15.37 9.26 -2.44
N VAL A 142 -16.33 9.87 -3.14
CA VAL A 142 -16.10 10.90 -4.17
C VAL A 142 -16.88 12.20 -3.87
N SER A 143 -17.36 12.35 -2.64
CA SER A 143 -18.14 13.51 -2.20
C SER A 143 -17.23 14.68 -1.78
N GLU A 144 -17.41 15.81 -2.47
CA GLU A 144 -16.71 17.12 -2.51
C GLU A 144 -15.44 17.42 -1.69
N PRO A 145 -14.47 18.13 -2.29
CA PRO A 145 -13.30 18.67 -1.59
C PRO A 145 -13.73 19.85 -0.69
N ARG A 146 -13.43 19.79 0.61
CA ARG A 146 -13.49 21.00 1.45
C ARG A 146 -12.31 21.90 1.12
N GLN A 147 -12.60 23.15 0.74
CA GLN A 147 -11.66 24.26 0.80
C GLN A 147 -10.95 24.26 2.16
N GLY A 148 -9.62 24.35 2.15
CA GLY A 148 -8.81 24.48 3.36
C GLY A 148 -7.84 23.34 3.62
N PHE A 149 -6.92 23.07 2.70
CA PHE A 149 -5.62 22.52 3.06
C PHE A 149 -4.54 23.31 2.30
N ILE A 150 -4.12 24.42 2.91
CA ILE A 150 -2.83 25.03 2.60
C ILE A 150 -1.79 24.10 3.24
N ALA A 151 -0.93 23.49 2.43
CA ALA A 151 0.24 22.79 2.94
C ALA A 151 1.10 23.78 3.75
N PRO A 152 1.36 23.55 5.06
CA PRO A 152 2.23 24.43 5.80
C PRO A 152 3.68 24.20 5.36
N TYR A 153 4.27 25.26 4.80
CA TYR A 153 5.70 25.63 4.85
C TYR A 153 6.72 24.49 5.01
N GLU A 154 7.42 24.14 3.93
CA GLU A 154 8.76 23.51 4.02
C GLU A 154 9.84 24.62 3.99
N PRO A 155 10.79 24.63 4.95
CA PRO A 155 11.90 25.57 4.94
C PRO A 155 12.85 25.25 3.79
N GLN A 156 13.25 26.30 3.07
CA GLN A 156 14.24 26.24 2.00
C GLN A 156 15.62 25.87 2.56
N LEU A 157 16.02 24.61 2.38
CA LEU A 157 17.42 24.20 2.36
C LEU A 157 17.81 23.94 0.91
N SER A 158 18.68 24.80 0.39
CA SER A 158 19.23 24.73 -0.95
C SER A 158 20.02 23.44 -1.16
N TYR A 159 19.53 22.55 -2.02
CA TYR A 159 20.36 21.52 -2.67
C TYR A 159 20.63 21.95 -4.12
N PRO A 160 21.88 21.87 -4.60
CA PRO A 160 22.22 22.26 -5.95
C PRO A 160 21.80 21.17 -6.96
N LEU A 161 21.03 21.62 -7.96
CA LEU A 161 20.91 21.14 -9.35
C LEU A 161 20.66 19.63 -9.59
N GLY A 162 19.39 19.32 -9.80
CA GLY A 162 18.86 18.12 -10.43
C GLY A 162 17.41 17.93 -9.98
N GLU A 163 16.42 18.03 -10.87
CA GLU A 163 15.01 17.80 -10.50
C GLU A 163 14.86 16.42 -9.83
N PRO A 164 14.20 16.29 -8.67
CA PRO A 164 14.07 15.00 -8.02
C PRO A 164 13.13 14.11 -8.84
N ALA A 165 13.66 13.02 -9.37
CA ALA A 165 12.85 11.90 -9.81
C ALA A 165 11.89 11.53 -8.67
N SER A 166 10.58 11.47 -8.96
CA SER A 166 9.56 11.12 -7.98
C SER A 166 9.94 9.80 -7.28
N LEU A 167 10.03 9.82 -5.94
CA LEU A 167 10.38 8.66 -5.13
C LEU A 167 9.41 7.51 -5.43
N ARG A 168 9.93 6.39 -5.93
CA ARG A 168 9.13 5.19 -6.19
C ARG A 168 8.52 4.73 -4.86
N THR A 169 7.21 4.55 -4.78
CA THR A 169 6.54 4.08 -3.56
C THR A 169 6.06 2.65 -3.72
N VAL A 170 6.31 1.80 -2.72
CA VAL A 170 5.95 0.37 -2.71
C VAL A 170 5.26 0.05 -1.39
N TYR A 171 4.14 -0.66 -1.44
CA TYR A 171 3.55 -1.27 -0.24
C TYR A 171 4.15 -2.67 -0.04
N LEU A 172 4.62 -2.95 1.17
CA LEU A 172 5.23 -4.22 1.53
C LEU A 172 4.22 -5.06 2.33
N GLU A 173 3.76 -6.13 1.70
CA GLU A 173 2.82 -7.08 2.30
C GLU A 173 3.44 -7.85 3.48
N PRO A 174 2.64 -8.36 4.42
CA PRO A 174 3.11 -9.30 5.43
C PRO A 174 3.77 -10.54 4.81
N GLY A 175 5.01 -10.80 5.21
CA GLY A 175 5.88 -11.83 4.64
C GLY A 175 6.70 -11.34 3.46
N GLY A 176 6.52 -10.10 3.03
CA GLY A 176 7.27 -9.47 1.95
C GLY A 176 8.67 -9.04 2.38
N LEU A 177 9.54 -8.93 1.37
CA LEU A 177 10.90 -8.44 1.50
C LEU A 177 11.28 -7.74 0.20
N MET A 178 11.97 -6.61 0.29
CA MET A 178 12.54 -5.95 -0.88
C MET A 178 13.84 -5.23 -0.55
N ALA A 179 14.71 -5.11 -1.57
CA ALA A 179 15.87 -4.24 -1.57
C ALA A 179 15.89 -3.42 -2.88
N ALA A 180 16.31 -2.16 -2.80
CA ALA A 180 16.32 -1.24 -3.94
C ALA A 180 17.59 -0.41 -3.94
N SER A 181 18.21 -0.32 -5.13
CA SER A 181 19.34 0.58 -5.41
C SER A 181 18.93 1.96 -5.89
N ARG A 182 17.64 2.16 -6.17
CA ARG A 182 17.05 3.47 -6.45
C ARG A 182 16.26 3.95 -5.25
N PRO A 183 16.22 5.27 -4.97
CA PRO A 183 15.39 5.84 -3.91
C PRO A 183 13.95 5.33 -4.00
N THR A 184 13.55 4.57 -2.98
CA THR A 184 12.24 3.92 -2.89
C THR A 184 11.68 4.16 -1.50
N GLU A 185 10.43 4.61 -1.42
CA GLU A 185 9.66 4.61 -0.21
C GLU A 185 8.89 3.29 -0.06
N VAL A 186 9.16 2.58 1.02
CA VAL A 186 8.51 1.31 1.37
C VAL A 186 7.51 1.58 2.48
N THR A 187 6.27 1.19 2.28
CA THR A 187 5.18 1.44 3.23
C THR A 187 4.57 0.12 3.70
N THR A 188 4.20 0.03 4.98
CA THR A 188 3.49 -1.14 5.50
C THR A 188 2.68 -0.80 6.76
N ILE A 189 1.87 -1.73 7.23
CA ILE A 189 1.16 -1.65 8.51
C ILE A 189 1.64 -2.80 9.40
N LEU A 190 2.03 -2.45 10.62
CA LEU A 190 2.59 -3.40 11.58
C LEU A 190 1.68 -3.52 12.80
N GLY A 191 1.35 -4.76 13.16
CA GLY A 191 0.78 -5.15 14.45
C GLY A 191 1.84 -5.86 15.29
N SER A 192 1.63 -7.14 15.58
CA SER A 192 2.60 -8.01 16.25
C SER A 192 3.77 -8.44 15.35
N CYS A 193 3.64 -8.31 14.04
CA CYS A 193 4.73 -8.44 13.09
C CYS A 193 5.79 -7.34 13.28
N VAL A 194 7.00 -7.61 12.78
CA VAL A 194 8.14 -6.67 12.86
C VAL A 194 8.72 -6.47 11.47
N SER A 195 9.13 -5.24 11.22
CA SER A 195 9.94 -4.88 10.06
C SER A 195 11.33 -4.46 10.50
N VAL A 196 12.33 -5.06 9.86
CA VAL A 196 13.71 -4.59 9.89
C VAL A 196 13.96 -3.81 8.61
N CYS A 197 14.32 -2.54 8.77
CA CYS A 197 14.71 -1.63 7.71
C CYS A 197 16.22 -1.47 7.73
N LEU A 198 16.88 -1.76 6.61
CA LEU A 198 18.33 -1.66 6.46
C LEU A 198 18.67 -0.71 5.32
N TRP A 199 19.70 0.11 5.49
CA TRP A 199 20.27 0.91 4.40
C TRP A 199 21.77 1.12 4.58
N ASP A 200 22.46 1.29 3.45
CA ASP A 200 23.86 1.68 3.37
C ASP A 200 23.94 3.20 3.20
N GLU A 201 24.49 3.90 4.20
CA GLU A 201 24.59 5.37 4.21
C GLU A 201 25.45 5.92 3.07
N ARG A 202 26.40 5.13 2.55
CA ARG A 202 27.31 5.55 1.48
C ARG A 202 26.70 5.30 0.10
N LEU A 203 26.18 4.10 -0.12
CA LEU A 203 25.66 3.70 -1.43
C LEU A 203 24.22 4.19 -1.68
N ARG A 204 23.51 4.64 -0.64
CA ARG A 204 22.09 5.02 -0.71
C ARG A 204 21.20 3.89 -1.26
N VAL A 205 21.54 2.68 -0.85
CA VAL A 205 20.81 1.45 -1.16
C VAL A 205 20.18 0.96 0.13
N GLY A 206 18.95 0.47 0.06
CA GLY A 206 18.28 0.00 1.25
C GLY A 206 17.13 -0.93 0.95
N GLY A 207 16.56 -1.47 2.01
CA GLY A 207 15.54 -2.47 1.91
C GLY A 207 14.85 -2.70 3.24
N MET A 208 13.77 -3.47 3.17
CA MET A 208 12.88 -3.69 4.28
C MET A 208 12.25 -5.06 4.14
N ASN A 209 12.12 -5.75 5.27
CA ASN A 209 11.30 -6.95 5.37
C ASN A 209 10.04 -6.68 6.22
N HIS A 210 9.10 -7.61 6.17
CA HIS A 210 7.94 -7.66 7.06
C HIS A 210 7.73 -9.11 7.45
N PHE A 211 8.32 -9.54 8.57
CA PHE A 211 8.16 -10.91 9.03
C PHE A 211 7.05 -11.00 10.10
N LEU A 212 6.37 -12.14 10.12
CA LEU A 212 5.20 -12.36 10.99
C LEU A 212 5.54 -13.16 12.24
N LEU A 213 6.47 -14.11 12.10
CA LEU A 213 6.82 -15.07 13.14
C LEU A 213 8.34 -15.02 13.38
N PRO A 214 8.80 -15.38 14.59
CA PRO A 214 10.23 -15.36 14.86
C PRO A 214 10.93 -16.48 14.08
N THR A 215 10.43 -17.71 14.15
CA THR A 215 11.01 -18.89 13.50
C THR A 215 9.92 -19.71 12.81
N ALA A 216 10.32 -20.56 11.86
CA ALA A 216 9.41 -21.52 11.24
C ALA A 216 8.89 -22.55 12.26
N PRO A 217 7.60 -22.94 12.19
CA PRO A 217 7.09 -24.07 12.95
C PRO A 217 7.81 -25.38 12.57
N TYR A 218 7.90 -26.32 13.51
CA TYR A 218 8.54 -27.62 13.26
C TYR A 218 7.92 -28.32 12.04
N GLY A 219 8.77 -28.79 11.13
CA GLY A 219 8.36 -29.47 9.90
C GLY A 219 7.91 -28.55 8.75
N GLN A 220 7.95 -27.22 8.92
CA GLN A 220 7.69 -26.28 7.83
C GLN A 220 8.98 -25.65 7.28
N ALA A 221 8.97 -25.33 5.98
CA ALA A 221 10.08 -24.65 5.34
C ALA A 221 10.20 -23.19 5.82
N GLN A 222 11.43 -22.76 6.07
CA GLN A 222 11.73 -21.35 6.31
C GLN A 222 11.39 -20.50 5.08
N SER A 223 10.98 -19.27 5.34
CA SER A 223 10.57 -18.29 4.31
C SER A 223 10.69 -16.89 4.87
N SER A 224 10.51 -15.87 4.03
CA SER A 224 10.53 -14.45 4.43
C SER A 224 9.44 -14.07 5.45
N ARG A 225 8.51 -14.98 5.76
CA ARG A 225 7.54 -14.82 6.86
C ARG A 225 8.16 -15.02 8.24
N HIS A 226 9.34 -15.63 8.33
CA HIS A 226 10.04 -15.97 9.57
C HIS A 226 11.27 -15.07 9.74
N GLY A 227 11.43 -14.42 10.89
CA GLY A 227 12.49 -13.43 11.12
C GLY A 227 13.90 -14.01 10.99
N ASP A 228 14.09 -15.26 11.42
CA ASP A 228 15.35 -16.02 11.31
C ASP A 228 15.78 -16.28 9.86
N ALA A 229 14.85 -16.24 8.91
CA ALA A 229 15.14 -16.32 7.49
C ALA A 229 15.10 -14.94 6.81
N ALA A 230 14.12 -14.10 7.14
CA ALA A 230 13.86 -12.82 6.50
C ALA A 230 14.99 -11.80 6.70
N ILE A 231 15.61 -11.76 7.88
CA ILE A 231 16.73 -10.83 8.16
C ILE A 231 17.98 -11.24 7.35
N PRO A 232 18.45 -12.51 7.38
CA PRO A 232 19.54 -12.95 6.51
C PRO A 232 19.25 -12.80 5.02
N MET A 233 18.01 -13.04 4.57
CA MET A 233 17.62 -12.82 3.17
C MET A 233 17.76 -11.35 2.76
N LEU A 234 17.34 -10.42 3.62
CA LEU A 234 17.42 -8.99 3.32
C LEU A 234 18.88 -8.53 3.21
N LEU A 235 19.73 -9.01 4.11
CA LEU A 235 21.16 -8.76 4.06
C LEU A 235 21.78 -9.23 2.75
N ARG A 236 21.47 -10.46 2.32
CA ARG A 236 21.99 -11.00 1.04
C ARG A 236 21.56 -10.16 -0.16
N GLU A 237 20.32 -9.67 -0.20
CA GLU A 237 19.88 -8.81 -1.29
C GLU A 237 20.61 -7.46 -1.30
N LEU A 238 20.89 -6.86 -0.13
CA LEU A 238 21.66 -5.62 -0.06
C LEU A 238 23.14 -5.81 -0.41
N GLU A 239 23.73 -6.93 0.01
CA GLU A 239 25.08 -7.35 -0.39
C GLU A 239 25.17 -7.57 -1.90
N ARG A 240 24.15 -8.18 -2.52
CA ARG A 240 24.04 -8.36 -3.97
C ARG A 240 23.96 -7.04 -4.73
N LEU A 241 23.41 -6.00 -4.09
CA LEU A 241 23.41 -4.63 -4.60
C LEU A 241 24.70 -3.85 -4.29
N GLY A 242 25.69 -4.49 -3.68
CA GLY A 242 27.02 -3.93 -3.41
C GLY A 242 27.24 -3.39 -2.00
N SER A 243 26.25 -3.46 -1.11
CA SER A 243 26.37 -2.96 0.27
C SER A 243 27.35 -3.81 1.08
N GLN A 244 28.09 -3.15 1.97
CA GLN A 244 28.94 -3.83 2.95
C GLN A 244 28.30 -3.76 4.33
N ARG A 245 28.34 -4.84 5.10
CA ARG A 245 27.69 -4.91 6.43
C ARG A 245 28.11 -3.78 7.38
N SER A 246 29.38 -3.39 7.34
CA SER A 246 29.94 -2.29 8.15
C SER A 246 29.29 -0.92 7.86
N ASN A 247 28.77 -0.72 6.66
CA ASN A 247 28.09 0.50 6.25
C ASN A 247 26.59 0.47 6.54
N LEU A 248 26.02 -0.71 6.86
CA LEU A 248 24.60 -0.84 7.10
C LEU A 248 24.21 -0.24 8.46
N ARG A 249 23.06 0.41 8.46
CA ARG A 249 22.32 0.81 9.65
C ARG A 249 20.97 0.14 9.67
N ALA A 250 20.43 -0.07 10.87
CA ALA A 250 19.12 -0.66 11.06
C ALA A 250 18.17 0.29 11.77
N LYS A 251 16.90 0.24 11.36
CA LYS A 251 15.76 0.70 12.16
C LYS A 251 14.74 -0.41 12.26
N VAL A 252 14.11 -0.54 13.42
CA VAL A 252 13.21 -1.69 13.70
C VAL A 252 11.88 -1.19 14.24
N PHE A 253 10.78 -1.69 13.67
CA PHE A 253 9.44 -1.22 13.98
C PHE A 253 8.45 -2.38 14.14
N GLY A 254 7.40 -2.18 14.93
CA GLY A 254 6.28 -3.13 15.04
C GLY A 254 6.21 -3.83 16.40
N GLY A 255 5.92 -5.12 16.43
CA GLY A 255 5.93 -5.92 17.65
C GLY A 255 4.85 -5.55 18.68
N ALA A 256 3.75 -4.92 18.27
CA ALA A 256 2.68 -4.53 19.16
C ALA A 256 1.94 -5.75 19.76
N HIS A 257 1.48 -5.60 20.99
CA HIS A 257 0.58 -6.53 21.64
C HIS A 257 -0.86 -6.25 21.22
N MET A 258 -1.39 -7.05 20.30
CA MET A 258 -2.80 -6.97 19.89
C MET A 258 -3.65 -7.93 20.73
N ALA A 259 -4.70 -7.41 21.35
CA ALA A 259 -5.61 -8.20 22.20
C ALA A 259 -6.25 -9.35 21.40
N GLY A 260 -6.35 -10.54 22.01
CA GLY A 260 -6.97 -11.73 21.40
C GLY A 260 -6.04 -12.65 20.60
N LEU A 261 -4.76 -12.29 20.41
CA LEU A 261 -3.78 -13.08 19.64
C LEU A 261 -2.72 -13.77 20.51
N SER A 262 -2.92 -13.85 21.83
CA SER A 262 -1.98 -14.50 22.74
C SER A 262 -2.34 -15.97 22.95
N ALA A 263 -1.35 -16.85 22.81
CA ALA A 263 -1.51 -18.25 23.21
C ALA A 263 -1.57 -18.33 24.75
N PRO A 264 -2.50 -19.11 25.34
CA PRO A 264 -2.56 -19.31 26.78
C PRO A 264 -1.22 -19.85 27.32
N GLY A 265 -0.64 -19.20 28.33
CA GLY A 265 0.55 -19.68 29.04
C GLY A 265 1.93 -19.27 28.47
N ALA A 266 2.00 -18.44 27.43
CA ALA A 266 3.29 -17.92 26.94
C ALA A 266 3.78 -16.75 27.81
N ALA A 267 5.04 -16.82 28.28
CA ALA A 267 5.67 -15.76 29.08
C ALA A 267 5.88 -14.45 28.30
N LEU A 268 6.03 -14.54 26.98
CA LEU A 268 6.16 -13.41 26.06
C LEU A 268 5.12 -13.50 24.94
N THR A 269 4.68 -12.34 24.51
CA THR A 269 3.72 -12.16 23.42
C THR A 269 4.41 -12.39 22.07
N LEU A 270 3.65 -12.62 21.00
CA LEU A 270 4.24 -12.80 19.66
C LEU A 270 5.06 -11.57 19.23
N GLY A 271 4.56 -10.36 19.51
CA GLY A 271 5.26 -9.13 19.18
C GLY A 271 6.59 -8.97 19.89
N GLU A 272 6.65 -9.30 21.18
CA GLU A 272 7.88 -9.28 21.98
C GLU A 272 8.91 -10.28 21.44
N ARG A 273 8.47 -11.52 21.13
CA ARG A 273 9.37 -12.54 20.55
C ARG A 273 9.94 -12.13 19.20
N ASN A 274 9.13 -11.48 18.36
CA ASN A 274 9.58 -10.93 17.08
C ASN A 274 10.62 -9.80 17.28
N ALA A 275 10.36 -8.90 18.22
CA ALA A 275 11.23 -7.78 18.55
C ALA A 275 12.59 -8.25 19.10
N GLU A 276 12.57 -9.19 20.06
CA GLU A 276 13.78 -9.80 20.63
C GLU A 276 14.62 -10.51 19.57
N LEU A 277 13.98 -11.27 18.69
CA LEU A 277 14.68 -11.93 17.59
C LEU A 277 15.38 -10.92 16.68
N ALA A 278 14.70 -9.85 16.28
CA ALA A 278 15.29 -8.83 15.42
C ALA A 278 16.52 -8.18 16.07
N ARG A 279 16.43 -7.80 17.35
CA ARG A 279 17.56 -7.24 18.10
C ARG A 279 18.73 -8.20 18.19
N ARG A 280 18.44 -9.46 18.55
CA ARG A 280 19.45 -10.52 18.69
C ARG A 280 20.20 -10.74 17.38
N LEU A 281 19.47 -11.00 16.29
CA LEU A 281 20.09 -11.30 14.99
C LEU A 281 20.88 -10.12 14.44
N LEU A 282 20.40 -8.88 14.59
CA LEU A 282 21.14 -7.69 14.18
C LEU A 282 22.43 -7.50 15.00
N GLY A 283 22.37 -7.78 16.31
CA GLY A 283 23.54 -7.77 17.19
C GLY A 283 24.57 -8.84 16.82
N GLU A 284 24.13 -10.07 16.53
CA GLU A 284 24.99 -11.18 16.11
C GLU A 284 25.74 -10.89 14.80
N VAL A 285 25.12 -10.16 13.86
CA VAL A 285 25.76 -9.75 12.59
C VAL A 285 26.48 -8.40 12.66
N GLY A 286 26.50 -7.75 13.83
CA GLY A 286 27.20 -6.50 14.08
C GLY A 286 26.58 -5.26 13.41
N ILE A 287 25.27 -5.25 13.14
CA ILE A 287 24.58 -4.10 12.55
C ILE A 287 23.92 -3.27 13.64
N ALA A 288 24.30 -2.00 13.73
CA ALA A 288 23.77 -1.08 14.73
C ALA A 288 22.30 -0.71 14.44
N ILE A 289 21.44 -0.87 15.45
CA ILE A 289 20.08 -0.32 15.45
C ILE A 289 20.17 1.13 15.90
N VAL A 290 19.91 2.08 14.99
CA VAL A 290 20.00 3.52 15.29
C VAL A 290 18.66 4.15 15.70
N ALA A 291 17.55 3.46 15.45
CA ALA A 291 16.24 3.80 16.02
C ALA A 291 15.32 2.58 16.05
N GLU A 292 14.43 2.54 17.04
CA GLU A 292 13.38 1.53 17.12
C GLU A 292 12.08 2.12 17.69
N ASP A 293 10.94 1.64 17.18
CA ASP A 293 9.61 1.83 17.79
C ASP A 293 8.89 0.47 17.81
N LEU A 294 9.12 -0.24 18.91
CA LEU A 294 8.71 -1.63 19.14
C LEU A 294 7.69 -1.70 20.30
N GLY A 295 6.81 -2.70 20.26
CA GLY A 295 5.86 -2.94 21.34
C GLY A 295 4.63 -2.03 21.28
N GLY A 296 4.04 -1.74 22.43
CA GLY A 296 2.78 -1.00 22.56
C GLY A 296 1.53 -1.86 22.31
N ARG A 297 0.36 -1.25 22.33
CA ARG A 297 -0.95 -1.95 22.23
C ARG A 297 -1.70 -1.71 20.92
N ALA A 298 -1.05 -1.01 19.99
CA ALA A 298 -1.69 -0.48 18.79
C ALA A 298 -0.82 -0.75 17.58
N GLY A 299 -1.46 -1.00 16.44
CA GLY A 299 -0.76 -1.10 15.17
C GLY A 299 -0.15 0.25 14.76
N ARG A 300 0.78 0.22 13.81
CA ARG A 300 1.46 1.42 13.31
C ARG A 300 1.66 1.33 11.81
N LYS A 301 1.38 2.43 11.11
CA LYS A 301 1.73 2.60 9.69
C LYS A 301 3.16 3.11 9.60
N LEU A 302 3.99 2.43 8.83
CA LEU A 302 5.39 2.77 8.60
C LEU A 302 5.58 3.18 7.14
N ARG A 303 6.36 4.24 6.92
CA ARG A 303 6.96 4.62 5.63
C ARG A 303 8.46 4.71 5.83
N PHE A 304 9.24 4.00 5.03
CA PHE A 304 10.70 3.93 5.12
C PHE A 304 11.33 4.26 3.78
N ARG A 305 12.34 5.13 3.74
CA ARG A 305 13.10 5.47 2.54
C ARG A 305 14.40 4.68 2.47
N THR A 306 14.62 4.00 1.36
CA THR A 306 15.78 3.13 1.16
C THR A 306 17.08 3.88 0.94
N ASP A 307 17.03 5.15 0.54
CA ASP A 307 18.19 5.95 0.16
C ASP A 307 18.85 6.69 1.32
N ASP A 308 18.08 7.13 2.31
CA ASP A 308 18.57 7.94 3.45
C ASP A 308 18.17 7.36 4.81
N GLY A 309 17.40 6.27 4.83
CA GLY A 309 16.93 5.63 6.04
C GLY A 309 15.85 6.42 6.79
N MET A 310 15.26 7.47 6.20
CA MET A 310 14.17 8.22 6.82
C MET A 310 12.99 7.28 7.09
N ALA A 311 12.42 7.36 8.29
CA ALA A 311 11.27 6.56 8.68
C ALA A 311 10.19 7.44 9.31
N LEU A 312 8.97 7.34 8.79
CA LEU A 312 7.79 8.00 9.34
C LEU A 312 6.86 6.93 9.91
N VAL A 313 6.52 7.08 11.19
CA VAL A 313 5.65 6.15 11.91
C VAL A 313 4.41 6.88 12.38
N LYS A 314 3.24 6.28 12.12
CA LYS A 314 1.96 6.76 12.63
C LYS A 314 1.25 5.65 13.38
N THR A 315 1.09 5.82 14.69
CA THR A 315 0.28 4.92 15.53
C THR A 315 -1.18 4.95 15.07
N LEU A 316 -1.77 3.78 14.88
CA LEU A 316 -3.16 3.60 14.52
C LEU A 316 -3.97 3.52 15.82
N ARG A 317 -4.97 4.39 16.01
CA ARG A 317 -5.80 4.34 17.22
C ARG A 317 -6.74 3.14 17.13
N ALA A 318 -6.83 2.37 18.21
CA ALA A 318 -7.90 1.40 18.40
C ALA A 318 -9.21 2.18 18.55
N GLY A 319 -10.19 1.89 17.69
CA GLY A 319 -11.57 2.35 17.83
C GLY A 319 -12.29 1.55 18.90
#